data_AF-A0AAD9ZJQ8-F1
#
_entry.id   AF-A0AAD9ZJQ8-F1
#
_cell.length_a   1.000
_cell.length_b   1.000
_cell.length_c   1.000
_cell.angle_alpha   90.00
_cell.angle_beta   90.00
_cell.angle_gamma   90.00
#
_symmetry.space_group_name_H-M   'P 1'
#
loop_
_entity.id
_entity.type
_entity.pdbx_description
1 polymer ?
#
loop_
_entity_poly.entity_id
_entity_poly.type
_entity_poly.pdbx_seq_one_letter_code
_entity_poly.pdbx_strand_id
1 'polypeptide(L)'
;MDNQESYAMHKLVYTWGQDRLEIDRQRYLSSLALELMADATAQDQIDPGHQLRLVPYVMAGFNTFSLLHDWLDEFAMVRLTMIDRIEGFLFRIGRWSEAYKMRAFHFRNTEKILGKEHPSTLTSMNNLALVLSSQGNYEEAERIHRQALALREKVLGKEHPNTLTSMNNLAGVLSSQGNYKEAERIH
;
A
#
# COMPACT_ATOMS: atom_id res chain seq x y z
N MET A 1 32.15 16.95 13.71
CA MET A 1 30.86 17.65 13.69
C MET A 1 31.02 18.79 12.71
N ASP A 2 30.37 18.89 11.56
CA ASP A 2 29.34 18.08 10.90
C ASP A 2 29.54 18.28 9.40
N ASN A 3 29.55 17.19 8.63
CA ASN A 3 29.52 17.25 7.18
C ASN A 3 28.35 16.39 6.72
N GLN A 4 27.15 16.95 6.75
CA GLN A 4 25.90 16.24 6.45
C GLN A 4 24.93 17.00 5.53
N GLU A 5 25.41 17.92 4.69
CA GLU A 5 24.57 18.59 3.67
C GLU A 5 25.10 18.48 2.23
N SER A 6 25.90 17.47 1.89
CA SER A 6 26.54 17.40 0.55
C SER A 6 25.71 16.74 -0.57
N TYR A 7 24.43 16.40 -0.36
CA TYR A 7 23.62 15.74 -1.42
C TYR A 7 22.24 16.36 -1.65
N ALA A 8 21.99 17.59 -1.18
CA ALA A 8 20.78 18.32 -1.58
C ALA A 8 21.07 19.09 -2.88
N MET A 9 20.39 18.72 -3.97
CA MET A 9 20.41 19.52 -5.19
C MET A 9 19.92 20.94 -4.87
N HIS A 10 20.69 21.97 -5.25
CA HIS A 10 20.35 23.36 -4.95
C HIS A 10 18.92 23.69 -5.42
N LYS A 11 18.13 24.36 -4.57
CA LYS A 11 16.69 24.62 -4.82
C LYS A 11 16.42 25.21 -6.22
N LEU A 12 17.27 26.13 -6.69
CA LEU A 12 17.14 26.70 -8.04
C LEU A 12 17.41 25.71 -9.17
N VAL A 13 18.34 24.76 -8.99
CA VAL A 13 18.62 23.70 -9.98
C VAL A 13 17.47 22.71 -10.03
N TYR A 14 16.89 22.39 -8.86
CA TYR A 14 15.70 21.58 -8.74
C TYR A 14 14.48 22.22 -9.43
N THR A 15 14.19 23.49 -9.14
CA THR A 15 13.07 24.22 -9.78
C THR A 15 13.30 24.43 -11.27
N TRP A 16 14.54 24.75 -11.68
CA TRP A 16 14.90 24.88 -13.11
C TRP A 16 14.73 23.56 -13.86
N GLY A 17 15.09 22.43 -13.23
CA GLY A 17 14.83 21.10 -13.76
C GLY A 17 13.33 20.84 -13.90
N GLN A 18 12.54 21.09 -12.86
CA GLN A 18 11.08 20.88 -12.92
C GLN A 18 10.38 21.70 -14.01
N ASP A 19 10.77 22.97 -14.20
CA ASP A 19 10.12 23.86 -15.17
C ASP A 19 10.44 23.52 -16.64
N ARG A 20 11.52 22.79 -16.91
CA ARG A 20 11.99 22.46 -18.29
C ARG A 20 11.90 20.98 -18.65
N LEU A 21 11.57 20.10 -17.71
CA LEU A 21 11.31 18.70 -18.01
C LEU A 21 9.89 18.58 -18.58
N GLU A 22 9.78 18.14 -19.84
CA GLU A 22 8.50 17.75 -20.44
C GLU A 22 7.78 16.73 -19.54
N ILE A 23 6.46 16.81 -19.47
CA ILE A 23 5.62 15.96 -18.61
C ILE A 23 5.96 14.47 -18.81
N ASP A 24 6.24 14.04 -20.03
CA ASP A 24 6.59 12.65 -20.34
C ASP A 24 7.93 12.22 -19.72
N ARG A 25 8.90 13.13 -19.67
CA ARG A 25 10.18 12.88 -18.99
C ARG A 25 9.99 12.82 -17.48
N GLN A 26 9.13 13.67 -16.91
CA GLN A 26 8.81 13.62 -15.48
C GLN A 26 8.12 12.30 -15.11
N ARG A 27 7.15 11.86 -15.92
CA ARG A 27 6.49 10.55 -15.77
C ARG A 27 7.50 9.41 -15.81
N TYR A 28 8.33 9.35 -16.85
CA TYR A 28 9.36 8.34 -16.99
C TYR A 28 10.29 8.26 -15.77
N LEU A 29 10.84 9.40 -15.34
CA LEU A 29 11.74 9.45 -14.18
C LEU A 29 11.04 9.03 -12.88
N SER A 30 9.77 9.42 -12.69
CA SER A 30 9.01 9.02 -11.51
C SER A 30 8.68 7.52 -11.49
N SER A 31 8.44 6.90 -12.66
CA SER A 31 8.27 5.46 -12.80
C SER A 31 9.54 4.69 -12.45
N LEU A 32 10.67 5.12 -13.02
CA LEU A 32 11.98 4.53 -12.73
C LEU A 32 12.32 4.67 -11.23
N ALA A 33 12.04 5.83 -10.64
CA ALA A 33 12.26 6.03 -9.21
C ALA A 33 11.41 5.06 -8.37
N LEU A 34 10.13 4.86 -8.73
CA LEU A 34 9.28 3.91 -8.01
C LEU A 34 9.78 2.46 -8.16
N GLU A 35 10.24 2.08 -9.34
CA GLU A 35 10.81 0.76 -9.62
C GLU A 35 12.04 0.48 -8.78
N LEU A 36 13.00 1.40 -8.79
CA LEU A 36 14.22 1.32 -7.99
C LEU A 36 13.89 1.21 -6.48
N MET A 37 12.89 1.95 -6.02
CA MET A 37 12.45 1.87 -4.63
C MET A 37 11.79 0.53 -4.32
N ALA A 38 10.91 0.02 -5.20
CA ALA A 38 10.29 -1.29 -5.03
C ALA A 38 11.34 -2.41 -4.94
N ASP A 39 12.34 -2.38 -5.81
CA ASP A 39 13.43 -3.35 -5.82
C ASP A 39 14.34 -3.22 -4.60
N ALA A 40 14.68 -1.99 -4.18
CA ALA A 40 15.42 -1.76 -2.95
C ALA A 40 14.68 -2.35 -1.74
N THR A 41 13.36 -2.15 -1.65
CA THR A 41 12.55 -2.67 -0.53
C THR A 41 12.36 -4.18 -0.53
N ALA A 42 12.61 -4.85 -1.66
CA ALA A 42 12.55 -6.30 -1.80
C ALA A 42 13.81 -7.01 -1.29
N GLN A 43 14.92 -6.29 -1.06
CA GLN A 43 16.16 -6.88 -0.57
C GLN A 43 16.09 -7.14 0.94
N ASP A 44 16.04 -8.41 1.34
CA ASP A 44 15.88 -8.85 2.74
C ASP A 44 17.09 -8.56 3.65
N GLN A 45 18.18 -7.96 3.13
CA GLN A 45 19.42 -7.71 3.86
C GLN A 45 19.67 -6.23 4.24
N ILE A 46 18.67 -5.36 4.11
CA ILE A 46 18.82 -3.97 4.54
C ILE A 46 18.75 -3.89 6.06
N ASP A 47 19.80 -3.36 6.70
CA ASP A 47 19.83 -3.06 8.13
C ASP A 47 18.62 -2.19 8.56
N PRO A 48 17.98 -2.46 9.72
CA PRO A 48 16.78 -1.74 10.16
C PRO A 48 16.93 -0.21 10.17
N GLY A 49 18.12 0.31 10.50
CA GLY A 49 18.38 1.75 10.48
C GLY A 49 18.32 2.34 9.06
N HIS A 50 18.79 1.59 8.06
CA HIS A 50 18.71 1.97 6.65
C HIS A 50 17.26 1.88 6.14
N GLN A 51 16.50 0.86 6.54
CA GLN A 51 15.09 0.73 6.15
C GLN A 51 14.27 1.95 6.56
N LEU A 52 14.46 2.46 7.78
CA LEU A 52 13.75 3.64 8.28
C LEU A 52 14.15 4.93 7.55
N ARG A 53 15.42 5.07 7.15
CA ARG A 53 15.91 6.24 6.40
C ARG A 53 15.34 6.33 4.99
N LEU A 54 14.91 5.20 4.40
CA LEU A 54 14.31 5.17 3.07
C LEU A 54 12.87 5.71 3.04
N VAL A 55 12.15 5.67 4.16
CA VAL A 55 10.72 5.97 4.22
C VAL A 55 10.34 7.35 3.64
N PRO A 56 11.05 8.46 3.96
CA PRO A 56 10.71 9.77 3.38
C PRO A 56 10.87 9.80 1.85
N TYR A 57 11.88 9.11 1.31
CA TYR A 57 12.15 9.04 -0.13
C TYR A 57 11.08 8.22 -0.85
N VAL A 58 10.73 7.08 -0.27
CA VAL A 58 9.62 6.23 -0.73
C VAL A 58 8.33 7.03 -0.83
N MET A 59 7.97 7.76 0.24
CA MET A 59 6.74 8.54 0.27
C MET A 59 6.78 9.72 -0.70
N ALA A 60 7.92 10.42 -0.84
CA ALA A 60 8.07 11.54 -1.77
C ALA A 60 7.96 11.08 -3.23
N GLY A 61 8.61 9.96 -3.58
CA GLY A 61 8.53 9.39 -4.92
C GLY A 61 7.13 8.85 -5.23
N PHE A 62 6.48 8.17 -4.29
CA PHE A 62 5.08 7.75 -4.44
C PHE A 62 4.12 8.93 -4.64
N ASN A 63 4.23 9.99 -3.84
CA ASN A 63 3.38 11.18 -3.98
C ASN A 63 3.54 11.83 -5.36
N THR A 64 4.77 11.97 -5.84
CA THR A 64 5.05 12.53 -7.17
C THR A 64 4.50 11.64 -8.28
N PHE A 65 4.77 10.34 -8.19
CA PHE A 65 4.33 9.34 -9.16
C PHE A 65 2.80 9.24 -9.26
N SER A 66 2.10 9.24 -8.12
CA SER A 66 0.65 9.15 -8.06
C SER A 66 -0.06 10.36 -8.70
N LEU A 67 0.56 11.54 -8.70
CA LEU A 67 0.03 12.76 -9.31
C LEU A 67 0.30 12.84 -10.82
N LEU A 68 1.44 12.30 -11.29
CA LEU A 68 1.87 12.44 -12.68
C LEU A 68 1.23 11.42 -13.64
N HIS A 69 0.72 10.31 -13.12
CA HIS A 69 0.19 9.21 -13.93
C HIS A 69 -1.34 9.17 -13.95
N ASP A 70 -1.88 8.82 -15.12
CA ASP A 70 -3.27 8.36 -15.22
C ASP A 70 -3.36 6.97 -14.59
N TRP A 71 -4.44 6.66 -13.89
CA TRP A 71 -4.65 5.37 -13.21
C TRP A 71 -5.75 4.54 -13.87
N LEU A 72 -6.18 4.94 -15.05
CA LEU A 72 -7.12 4.20 -15.90
C LEU A 72 -6.50 3.75 -17.23
N ASP A 73 -5.19 3.93 -17.40
CA ASP A 73 -4.45 3.44 -18.58
C ASP A 73 -4.09 1.95 -18.47
N GLU A 74 -3.58 1.38 -19.57
CA GLU A 74 -3.23 -0.04 -19.69
C GLU A 74 -2.10 -0.50 -18.76
N PHE A 75 -1.26 0.43 -18.28
CA PHE A 75 -0.13 0.15 -17.40
C PHE A 75 -0.46 0.31 -15.92
N ALA A 76 -1.69 0.73 -15.58
CA ALA A 76 -2.10 0.99 -14.20
C ALA A 76 -1.90 -0.21 -13.28
N MET A 77 -2.21 -1.42 -13.76
CA MET A 77 -2.01 -2.64 -12.97
C MET A 77 -0.54 -2.93 -12.71
N VAL A 78 0.36 -2.68 -13.68
CA VAL A 78 1.80 -2.85 -13.49
C VAL A 78 2.32 -1.88 -12.43
N ARG A 79 1.84 -0.63 -12.45
CA ARG A 79 2.21 0.36 -11.43
C ARG A 79 1.70 -0.04 -10.04
N LEU A 80 0.50 -0.61 -9.94
CA LEU A 80 -0.07 -1.07 -8.67
C LEU A 80 0.69 -2.27 -8.07
N THR A 81 1.24 -3.18 -8.88
CA THR A 81 2.07 -4.28 -8.36
C THR A 81 3.41 -3.80 -7.81
N MET A 82 3.98 -2.74 -8.38
CA MET A 82 5.17 -2.09 -7.81
C MET A 82 4.86 -1.45 -6.45
N ILE A 83 3.71 -0.77 -6.35
CA ILE A 83 3.23 -0.17 -5.11
C ILE A 83 3.00 -1.22 -4.02
N ASP A 84 2.43 -2.38 -4.36
CA ASP A 84 2.17 -3.48 -3.41
C ASP A 84 3.44 -3.95 -2.68
N ARG A 85 4.58 -4.03 -3.39
CA ARG A 85 5.88 -4.39 -2.78
C ARG A 85 6.30 -3.38 -1.71
N ILE A 86 6.18 -2.10 -2.04
CA ILE A 86 6.52 -0.99 -1.14
C ILE A 86 5.57 -0.96 0.07
N GLU A 87 4.27 -1.19 -0.16
CA GLU A 87 3.26 -1.28 0.90
C GLU A 87 3.58 -2.41 1.87
N GLY A 88 3.94 -3.59 1.36
CA GLY A 88 4.37 -4.74 2.16
C GLY A 88 5.60 -4.42 3.00
N PHE A 89 6.58 -3.74 2.41
CA PHE A 89 7.77 -3.26 3.14
C PHE A 89 7.40 -2.30 4.28
N LEU A 90 6.63 -1.25 3.99
CA LEU A 90 6.20 -0.26 4.99
C LEU A 90 5.43 -0.92 6.14
N PHE A 91 4.57 -1.89 5.82
CA PHE A 91 3.85 -2.66 6.82
C PHE A 91 4.80 -3.47 7.71
N ARG A 92 5.77 -4.19 7.11
CA ARG A 92 6.74 -5.03 7.83
C ARG A 92 7.63 -4.23 8.79
N ILE A 93 8.01 -3.00 8.43
CA ILE A 93 8.83 -2.13 9.27
C ILE A 93 8.03 -1.32 10.30
N GLY A 94 6.72 -1.58 10.43
CA GLY A 94 5.85 -0.91 11.39
C GLY A 94 5.43 0.52 11.01
N ARG A 95 5.67 0.93 9.76
CA ARG A 95 5.26 2.26 9.23
C ARG A 95 3.82 2.21 8.74
N TRP A 96 2.91 1.91 9.65
CA TRP A 96 1.50 1.68 9.35
C TRP A 96 0.79 2.93 8.84
N SER A 97 1.18 4.13 9.27
CA SER A 97 0.59 5.38 8.76
C SER A 97 0.89 5.60 7.27
N GLU A 98 2.13 5.33 6.87
CA GLU A 98 2.56 5.38 5.48
C GLU A 98 1.95 4.25 4.65
N ALA A 99 1.98 3.02 5.17
CA ALA A 99 1.37 1.86 4.53
C ALA A 99 -0.13 2.06 4.28
N TYR A 100 -0.85 2.69 5.22
CA TYR A 100 -2.26 3.00 5.08
C TYR A 100 -2.52 3.95 3.90
N LYS A 101 -1.73 5.03 3.79
CA LYS A 101 -1.88 6.01 2.69
C LYS A 101 -1.73 5.34 1.32
N MET A 102 -0.71 4.49 1.18
CA MET A 102 -0.46 3.75 -0.06
C MET A 102 -1.56 2.72 -0.32
N ARG A 103 -1.89 1.85 0.66
CA ARG A 103 -2.93 0.83 0.48
C ARG A 103 -4.31 1.39 0.20
N ALA A 104 -4.65 2.54 0.79
CA ALA A 104 -5.91 3.21 0.49
C ALA A 104 -5.94 3.75 -0.94
N PHE A 105 -4.80 4.26 -1.44
CA PHE A 105 -4.65 4.65 -2.83
C PHE A 105 -4.74 3.43 -3.77
N HIS A 106 -4.03 2.36 -3.46
CA HIS A 106 -4.03 1.13 -4.24
C HIS A 106 -5.45 0.53 -4.32
N PHE A 107 -6.13 0.35 -3.19
CA PHE A 107 -7.52 -0.13 -3.15
C PHE A 107 -8.46 0.70 -4.05
N ARG A 108 -8.44 2.04 -3.91
CA ARG A 108 -9.33 2.91 -4.72
C ARG A 108 -9.08 2.79 -6.21
N ASN A 109 -7.82 2.64 -6.64
CA ASN A 109 -7.51 2.50 -8.06
C ASN A 109 -7.81 1.10 -8.57
N THR A 110 -7.50 0.04 -7.82
CA THR A 110 -7.88 -1.33 -8.18
C THR A 110 -9.39 -1.48 -8.31
N GLU A 111 -10.17 -0.88 -7.40
CA GLU A 111 -11.64 -0.88 -7.48
C GLU A 111 -12.15 -0.18 -8.75
N LYS A 112 -11.53 0.93 -9.15
CA LYS A 112 -11.90 1.65 -10.38
C LYS A 112 -11.55 0.87 -11.65
N ILE A 113 -10.39 0.22 -11.67
CA ILE A 113 -9.87 -0.48 -12.86
C ILE A 113 -10.59 -1.83 -13.05
N LEU A 114 -10.75 -2.60 -11.97
CA LEU A 114 -11.20 -4.00 -12.03
C LEU A 114 -12.63 -4.21 -11.52
N GLY A 115 -13.19 -3.22 -10.83
CA GLY A 115 -14.49 -3.31 -10.19
C GLY A 115 -14.43 -3.89 -8.77
N LYS A 116 -15.55 -3.76 -8.06
CA LYS A 116 -15.66 -4.06 -6.62
C LYS A 116 -15.51 -5.54 -6.27
N GLU A 117 -15.93 -6.42 -7.16
CA GLU A 117 -15.99 -7.87 -6.95
C GLU A 117 -14.73 -8.60 -7.43
N HIS A 118 -13.81 -7.88 -8.08
CA HIS A 118 -12.60 -8.50 -8.61
C HIS A 118 -11.70 -9.01 -7.47
N PRO A 119 -11.12 -10.22 -7.58
CA PRO A 119 -10.27 -10.79 -6.53
C PRO A 119 -9.17 -9.87 -6.02
N SER A 120 -8.47 -9.14 -6.91
CA SER A 120 -7.44 -8.16 -6.52
C SER A 120 -8.00 -6.97 -5.73
N THR A 121 -9.22 -6.52 -6.02
CA THR A 121 -9.90 -5.48 -5.23
C THR A 121 -10.20 -5.97 -3.83
N LEU A 122 -10.69 -7.21 -3.71
CA LEU A 122 -10.97 -7.84 -2.42
C LEU A 122 -9.69 -8.09 -1.59
N THR A 123 -8.59 -8.41 -2.26
CA THR A 123 -7.26 -8.55 -1.63
C THR A 123 -6.71 -7.23 -1.13
N SER A 124 -6.73 -6.17 -1.94
CA SER A 124 -6.31 -4.84 -1.51
C SER A 124 -7.19 -4.29 -0.38
N MET A 125 -8.49 -4.57 -0.40
CA MET A 125 -9.43 -4.23 0.69
C MET A 125 -9.06 -4.91 2.01
N ASN A 126 -8.77 -6.22 1.97
CA ASN A 126 -8.31 -6.95 3.16
C ASN A 126 -6.98 -6.42 3.69
N ASN A 127 -6.05 -6.09 2.79
CA ASN A 127 -4.76 -5.52 3.16
C ASN A 127 -4.92 -4.14 3.82
N LEU A 128 -5.86 -3.31 3.37
CA LEU A 128 -6.17 -2.03 3.99
C LEU A 128 -6.68 -2.21 5.44
N ALA A 129 -7.59 -3.17 5.65
CA ALA A 129 -8.11 -3.50 6.98
C ALA A 129 -7.03 -4.02 7.94
N LEU A 130 -6.10 -4.83 7.45
CA LEU A 130 -4.96 -5.29 8.26
C LEU A 130 -4.11 -4.12 8.78
N VAL A 131 -3.87 -3.09 7.96
CA VAL A 131 -3.12 -1.91 8.42
C VAL A 131 -3.88 -1.13 9.48
N LEU A 132 -5.18 -0.96 9.32
CA LEU A 132 -6.03 -0.31 10.32
C LEU A 132 -5.99 -1.06 11.65
N SER A 133 -6.07 -2.39 11.61
CA SER A 133 -5.91 -3.23 12.80
C SER A 133 -4.54 -3.03 13.45
N SER A 134 -3.45 -2.95 12.68
CA SER A 134 -2.12 -2.68 13.23
C SER A 134 -1.96 -1.27 13.82
N GLN A 135 -2.78 -0.31 13.39
CA GLN A 135 -2.86 1.03 14.00
C GLN A 135 -3.74 1.06 15.27
N GLY A 136 -4.42 -0.03 15.62
CA GLY A 136 -5.40 -0.07 16.71
C GLY A 136 -6.79 0.45 16.33
N ASN A 137 -7.05 0.73 15.05
CA ASN A 137 -8.36 1.18 14.54
C ASN A 137 -9.26 -0.03 14.26
N TYR A 138 -9.60 -0.79 15.31
CA TYR A 138 -10.24 -2.09 15.16
C TYR A 138 -11.66 -2.03 14.62
N GLU A 139 -12.47 -1.03 14.99
CA GLU A 139 -13.85 -0.90 14.54
C GLU A 139 -13.92 -0.69 13.01
N GLU A 140 -13.05 0.16 12.48
CA GLU A 140 -12.99 0.42 11.04
C GLU A 140 -12.39 -0.78 10.28
N ALA A 141 -11.38 -1.44 10.86
CA ALA A 141 -10.82 -2.68 10.30
C ALA A 141 -11.90 -3.78 10.21
N GLU A 142 -12.70 -3.96 11.26
CA GLU A 142 -13.80 -4.93 11.31
C GLU A 142 -14.83 -4.64 10.22
N ARG A 143 -15.26 -3.38 10.08
CA ARG A 143 -16.23 -2.95 9.06
C ARG A 143 -15.76 -3.32 7.65
N ILE A 144 -14.49 -3.05 7.35
CA ILE A 144 -13.88 -3.36 6.04
C ILE A 144 -13.74 -4.88 5.86
N HIS A 145 -13.30 -5.63 6.89
CA HIS A 145 -13.20 -7.08 6.81
C HIS A 145 -14.56 -7.76 6.57
N ARG A 146 -15.63 -7.31 7.23
CA ARG A 146 -16.99 -7.81 6.99
C ARG A 146 -17.46 -7.56 5.56
N GLN A 147 -17.20 -6.36 5.03
CA GLN A 147 -17.55 -6.04 3.65
C GLN A 147 -16.75 -6.91 2.65
N ALA A 148 -15.45 -7.08 2.87
CA ALA A 148 -14.62 -7.95 2.04
C ALA A 148 -15.06 -9.42 2.10
N LEU A 149 -15.42 -9.91 3.29
CA LEU A 149 -15.93 -11.26 3.51
C LEU A 149 -17.23 -11.49 2.76
N ALA A 150 -18.21 -10.60 2.89
CA ALA A 150 -19.50 -10.72 2.21
C ALA A 150 -19.34 -10.76 0.67
N LEU A 151 -18.44 -9.94 0.12
CA LEU A 151 -18.13 -9.95 -1.30
C LEU A 151 -17.40 -11.24 -1.73
N ARG A 152 -16.45 -11.73 -0.93
CA ARG A 152 -15.75 -12.98 -1.21
C ARG A 152 -16.66 -14.20 -1.13
N GLU A 153 -17.56 -14.26 -0.16
CA GLU A 153 -18.59 -15.31 -0.08
C GLU A 153 -19.48 -15.31 -1.32
N LYS A 154 -19.88 -14.13 -1.81
CA LYS A 154 -20.69 -13.99 -3.02
C LYS A 154 -19.95 -14.46 -4.29
N VAL A 155 -18.68 -14.08 -4.43
CA VAL A 155 -17.89 -14.31 -5.67
C VAL A 155 -17.26 -15.70 -5.71
N LEU A 156 -16.75 -16.18 -4.57
CA LEU A 156 -15.92 -17.39 -4.49
C LEU A 156 -16.57 -18.53 -3.71
N GLY A 157 -17.63 -18.23 -2.92
CA GLY A 157 -18.22 -19.17 -1.99
C GLY A 157 -17.54 -19.16 -0.61
N LYS A 158 -18.20 -19.81 0.36
CA LYS A 158 -17.80 -19.82 1.77
C LYS A 158 -16.52 -20.61 2.04
N GLU A 159 -16.34 -21.73 1.34
CA GLU A 159 -15.22 -22.66 1.57
C GLU A 159 -13.95 -22.29 0.80
N HIS A 160 -13.99 -21.24 -0.02
CA HIS A 160 -12.83 -20.84 -0.81
C HIS A 160 -11.69 -20.34 0.11
N PRO A 161 -10.41 -20.70 -0.14
CA PRO A 161 -9.28 -20.31 0.72
C PRO A 161 -9.19 -18.81 1.02
N ASN A 162 -9.47 -17.95 0.04
CA ASN A 162 -9.50 -16.49 0.23
C ASN A 162 -10.64 -16.03 1.15
N THR A 163 -11.79 -16.71 1.12
CA THR A 163 -12.92 -16.42 2.01
C THR A 163 -12.55 -16.81 3.45
N LEU A 164 -12.01 -18.01 3.64
CA LEU A 164 -11.51 -18.48 4.93
C LEU A 164 -10.40 -17.58 5.50
N THR A 165 -9.49 -17.10 4.66
CA THR A 165 -8.47 -16.11 5.07
C THR A 165 -9.10 -14.81 5.57
N SER A 166 -10.20 -14.38 4.98
CA SER A 166 -10.93 -13.17 5.42
C SER A 166 -11.64 -13.40 6.76
N MET A 167 -12.22 -14.59 6.96
CA MET A 167 -12.83 -15.00 8.22
C MET A 167 -11.80 -15.00 9.35
N ASN A 168 -10.62 -15.59 9.11
CA ASN A 168 -9.52 -15.58 10.07
C ASN A 168 -9.07 -14.16 10.44
N ASN A 169 -8.91 -13.27 9.44
CA ASN A 169 -8.52 -11.88 9.71
C ASN A 169 -9.61 -11.13 10.52
N LEU A 170 -10.89 -11.34 10.19
CA LEU A 170 -12.00 -10.76 10.94
C LEU A 170 -12.04 -11.27 12.40
N ALA A 171 -11.83 -12.58 12.60
CA ALA A 171 -11.74 -13.17 13.93
C ALA A 171 -10.58 -12.57 14.74
N GLY A 172 -9.43 -12.31 14.10
CA GLY A 172 -8.31 -11.62 14.73
C GLY A 172 -8.63 -10.19 15.20
N VAL A 173 -9.36 -9.42 14.39
CA VAL A 173 -9.80 -8.07 14.77
C VAL A 173 -10.82 -8.13 15.92
N LEU A 174 -11.81 -9.03 15.85
CA LEU A 174 -12.79 -9.24 16.92
C LEU A 174 -12.11 -9.65 18.24
N SER A 175 -11.12 -10.53 18.18
CA SER A 175 -10.32 -10.92 19.34
C SER A 175 -9.57 -9.72 19.95
N SER A 176 -9.01 -8.85 19.09
CA SER A 176 -8.32 -7.62 19.53
C SER A 176 -9.25 -6.62 20.23
N GLN A 177 -10.55 -6.63 19.89
CA GLN A 177 -11.60 -5.86 20.56
C GLN A 177 -12.13 -6.54 21.84
N GLY A 178 -11.74 -7.78 22.14
CA GLY A 178 -12.29 -8.58 23.24
C GLY A 178 -13.60 -9.32 22.93
N ASN A 179 -14.05 -9.32 21.66
CA ASN A 179 -15.26 -10.00 21.20
C ASN A 179 -15.02 -11.49 20.91
N TYR A 180 -14.45 -12.22 21.88
CA TYR A 180 -13.98 -13.60 21.70
C TYR A 180 -15.06 -14.59 21.26
N LYS A 181 -16.30 -14.43 21.76
CA LYS A 181 -17.42 -15.31 21.39
C LYS A 181 -17.78 -15.21 19.91
N GLU A 182 -17.66 -14.02 19.33
CA GLU A 182 -17.93 -13.86 17.91
C GLU A 182 -16.73 -14.30 17.07
N ALA A 183 -15.51 -14.03 17.53
CA ALA A 183 -14.29 -14.52 16.90
C ALA A 183 -14.30 -16.05 16.77
N GLU A 184 -14.67 -16.78 17.83
CA GLU A 184 -14.78 -18.25 17.82
C GLU A 184 -15.85 -18.78 16.85
N ARG A 185 -16.93 -18.03 16.63
CA ARG A 185 -18.00 -18.43 15.69
C ARG A 185 -17.62 -18.24 14.23
N ILE A 186 -16.69 -17.32 13.95
CA ILE A 186 -16.26 -16.97 12.60
C ILE A 186 -14.96 -17.68 12.22
N HIS A 187 -14.12 -18.07 13.19
CA HIS A 187 -12.86 -18.78 12.94
C HIS A 187 -13.08 -20.19 12.39
#